data_AF-A0A395ULW0-F1
#
_entry.id   AF-A0A395ULW0-F1
#
_cell.length_a   1.000
_cell.length_b   1.000
_cell.length_c   1.000
_cell.angle_alpha   90.00
_cell.angle_beta   90.00
_cell.angle_gamma   90.00
#
_symmetry.space_group_name_H-M   'P 1'
#
loop_
_entity.id
_entity.type
_entity.pdbx_description
1 polymer ?
#
loop_
_entity_poly.entity_id
_entity_poly.type
_entity_poly.pdbx_seq_one_letter_code
_entity_poly.pdbx_strand_id
1 'polypeptide(L)'
;MASLNMVGPYLLTEHEINANVEFGRIGNYAFGYLNDKGVFIVRYVGRSDTNLHTKIMLGLIDNKKNPAKYRYEWFKFSYADTPIEAYIKECKNYHDFGGDRGKLLNITHPDSPDNLIKCPFCQ
;
A
#
# COMPACT_ATOMS: atom_id res chain seq x y z
N MET A 1 2.68 -10.00 15.76
CA MET A 1 2.74 -8.65 15.15
C MET A 1 2.16 -8.74 13.76
N ALA A 2 1.41 -7.73 13.32
CA ALA A 2 0.93 -7.67 11.94
C ALA A 2 2.12 -7.67 10.95
N SER A 3 1.95 -8.37 9.83
CA SER A 3 2.93 -8.41 8.74
C SER A 3 2.20 -8.14 7.43
N LEU A 4 2.80 -7.31 6.58
CA LEU A 4 2.28 -7.00 5.24
C LEU A 4 2.41 -8.19 4.27
N ASN A 5 3.34 -9.12 4.52
CA ASN A 5 3.71 -10.19 3.59
C ASN A 5 3.94 -9.63 2.17
N MET A 6 4.82 -8.65 2.08
CA MET A 6 5.19 -7.91 0.87
C MET A 6 6.71 -7.85 0.74
N VAL A 7 7.19 -7.77 -0.51
CA VAL A 7 8.59 -7.59 -0.85
C VAL A 7 9.04 -6.15 -0.51
N GLY A 8 10.31 -5.99 -0.13
CA GLY A 8 10.92 -4.72 0.28
C GLY A 8 11.19 -4.63 1.79
N PRO A 9 11.51 -3.44 2.32
CA PRO A 9 11.20 -2.13 1.73
C PRO A 9 12.23 -1.65 0.70
N TYR A 10 11.75 -0.93 -0.31
CA TYR A 10 12.53 -0.21 -1.31
C TYR A 10 12.38 1.30 -1.09
N LEU A 11 13.39 2.10 -1.45
CA LEU A 11 13.27 3.55 -1.41
C LEU A 11 12.18 4.02 -2.40
N LEU A 12 11.35 4.98 -2.01
CA LEU A 12 10.34 5.52 -2.92
C LEU A 12 10.99 6.48 -3.92
N THR A 13 11.56 5.92 -4.98
CA THR A 13 12.16 6.64 -6.10
C THR A 13 11.72 6.03 -7.41
N GLU A 14 11.71 6.83 -8.48
CA GLU A 14 11.36 6.34 -9.82
C GLU A 14 12.25 5.17 -10.27
N HIS A 15 13.56 5.22 -9.93
CA HIS A 15 14.49 4.15 -10.23
C HIS A 15 14.09 2.82 -9.56
N GLU A 16 13.87 2.82 -8.24
CA GLU A 16 13.49 1.61 -7.50
C GLU A 16 12.13 1.07 -7.94
N ILE A 17 11.18 1.95 -8.28
CA ILE A 17 9.87 1.53 -8.79
C ILE A 17 10.03 0.83 -10.15
N ASN A 18 10.77 1.44 -11.08
CA ASN A 18 11.00 0.87 -12.41
C ASN A 18 11.83 -0.43 -12.38
N ALA A 19 12.74 -0.56 -11.41
CA ALA A 19 13.60 -1.74 -11.29
C ALA A 19 12.88 -2.94 -10.65
N ASN A 20 11.96 -2.71 -9.72
CA ASN A 20 11.38 -3.78 -8.91
C ASN A 20 9.90 -4.08 -9.21
N VAL A 21 9.16 -3.14 -9.79
CA VAL A 21 7.71 -3.29 -10.00
C VAL A 21 7.41 -3.38 -11.49
N GLU A 22 6.85 -4.50 -11.91
CA GLU A 22 6.45 -4.73 -13.29
C GLU A 22 5.19 -3.92 -13.63
N PHE A 23 5.18 -3.37 -14.85
CA PHE A 23 4.07 -2.58 -15.35
C PHE A 23 2.84 -3.46 -15.65
N GLY A 24 1.62 -2.96 -15.38
CA GLY A 24 0.39 -3.67 -15.73
C GLY A 24 0.03 -4.86 -14.84
N ARG A 25 0.68 -5.01 -13.67
CA ARG A 25 0.35 -6.05 -12.70
C ARG A 25 -0.69 -5.61 -11.68
N ILE A 26 -1.57 -6.54 -11.29
CA ILE A 26 -2.47 -6.42 -10.14
C ILE A 26 -1.67 -6.59 -8.85
N GLY A 27 -2.03 -5.87 -7.79
CA GLY A 27 -1.49 -6.16 -6.47
C GLY A 27 -1.68 -5.06 -5.45
N ASN A 28 -0.89 -5.14 -4.40
CA ASN A 28 -0.96 -4.28 -3.23
C ASN A 28 0.35 -3.55 -2.98
N TYR A 29 0.26 -2.37 -2.39
CA TYR A 29 1.41 -1.59 -1.96
C TYR A 29 1.19 -1.04 -0.55
N ALA A 30 2.29 -0.72 0.11
CA ALA A 30 2.30 0.02 1.35
C ALA A 30 3.39 1.09 1.28
N PHE A 31 3.07 2.31 1.72
CA PHE A 31 4.03 3.39 1.90
C PHE A 31 4.35 3.59 3.37
N GLY A 32 5.56 4.05 3.65
CA GLY A 32 6.00 4.30 5.02
C GLY A 32 7.38 4.94 5.09
N TYR A 33 7.93 4.89 6.30
CA TYR A 33 9.30 5.32 6.59
C TYR A 33 9.99 4.28 7.46
N LEU A 34 11.32 4.30 7.50
CA LEU A 34 12.08 3.51 8.48
C LEU A 34 12.27 4.35 9.75
N ASN A 35 11.94 3.79 10.92
CA ASN A 35 12.30 4.45 12.18
C ASN A 35 13.80 4.26 12.49
N ASP A 36 14.26 4.83 13.60
CA ASP A 36 15.68 4.78 14.03
C ASP A 36 16.21 3.36 14.28
N LYS A 37 15.32 2.36 14.37
CA LYS A 37 15.65 0.93 14.52
C LYS A 37 15.59 0.17 13.19
N GLY A 38 15.41 0.86 12.06
CA GLY A 38 15.26 0.25 10.74
C GLY A 38 13.92 -0.48 10.54
N VAL A 39 12.93 -0.27 11.41
CA VAL A 39 11.61 -0.90 11.27
C VAL A 39 10.74 -0.07 10.33
N PHE A 40 10.14 -0.72 9.34
CA PHE A 40 9.20 -0.09 8.41
C PHE A 40 7.88 0.26 9.10
N ILE A 41 7.64 1.56 9.26
CA ILE A 41 6.41 2.11 9.82
C ILE A 41 5.44 2.45 8.70
N VAL A 42 4.34 1.70 8.65
CA VAL A 42 3.29 1.85 7.64
C VAL A 42 2.55 3.17 7.84
N ARG A 43 2.40 3.94 6.76
CA ARG A 43 1.63 5.20 6.70
C ARG A 43 0.39 5.05 5.83
N TYR A 44 0.46 4.24 4.79
CA TYR A 44 -0.63 4.06 3.84
C TYR A 44 -0.56 2.66 3.24
N VAL A 45 -1.71 2.05 3.01
CA VAL A 45 -1.84 0.77 2.28
C VAL A 45 -2.80 0.97 1.10
N GLY A 46 -2.53 0.30 0.00
CA GLY A 46 -3.32 0.47 -1.21
C GLY A 46 -3.31 -0.78 -2.08
N ARG A 47 -4.14 -0.75 -3.12
CA ARG A 47 -4.12 -1.74 -4.20
C ARG A 47 -4.21 -1.11 -5.59
N SER A 48 -3.93 -1.92 -6.59
CA SER A 48 -4.28 -1.65 -7.99
C SER A 48 -4.85 -2.90 -8.62
N ASP A 49 -5.99 -2.73 -9.28
CA ASP A 49 -6.69 -3.82 -9.97
C ASP A 49 -6.16 -4.02 -11.41
N THR A 50 -5.27 -3.14 -11.88
CA THR A 50 -4.77 -3.14 -13.27
C THR A 50 -3.30 -2.81 -13.40
N ASN A 51 -2.79 -1.84 -12.64
CA ASN A 51 -1.40 -1.38 -12.77
C ASN A 51 -0.86 -0.87 -11.44
N LEU A 52 -0.17 -1.75 -10.72
CA LEU A 52 0.44 -1.47 -9.42
C LEU A 52 1.56 -0.45 -9.53
N HIS A 53 2.41 -0.56 -10.56
CA HIS A 53 3.50 0.37 -10.83
C HIS A 53 3.02 1.82 -10.87
N THR A 54 1.94 2.07 -11.63
CA THR A 54 1.35 3.43 -11.76
C THR A 54 0.85 3.97 -10.41
N LYS A 55 0.22 3.13 -9.57
CA LYS A 55 -0.24 3.56 -8.24
C LYS A 55 0.92 3.92 -7.31
N ILE A 56 2.02 3.17 -7.39
CA ILE A 56 3.22 3.47 -6.59
C ILE A 56 3.86 4.79 -7.07
N MET A 57 3.92 5.03 -8.38
CA MET A 57 4.39 6.30 -8.96
C MET A 57 3.56 7.51 -8.53
N LEU A 58 2.23 7.36 -8.41
CA LEU A 58 1.37 8.43 -7.88
C LEU A 58 1.73 8.79 -6.43
N GLY A 59 2.02 7.79 -5.59
CA GLY A 59 2.47 8.03 -4.23
C GLY A 59 3.79 8.79 -4.14
N LEU A 60 4.72 8.56 -5.08
CA LEU A 60 5.95 9.36 -5.21
C LEU A 60 5.62 10.83 -5.51
N ILE A 61 4.68 11.07 -6.42
CA ILE A 61 4.23 12.44 -6.77
C ILE A 61 3.59 13.12 -5.55
N ASP A 62 2.73 12.42 -4.82
CA ASP A 62 2.10 12.95 -3.61
C ASP A 62 3.14 13.27 -2.54
N ASN A 63 4.11 12.38 -2.32
CA ASN A 63 5.19 12.63 -1.37
C ASN A 63 6.04 13.84 -1.77
N LYS A 64 6.32 14.05 -3.06
CA LYS A 64 7.02 15.26 -3.55
C LYS A 64 6.23 16.54 -3.28
N LYS A 65 4.90 16.51 -3.37
CA LYS A 65 4.04 17.68 -3.10
C LYS A 65 4.02 18.07 -1.63
N ASN A 66 4.00 17.10 -0.72
CA ASN A 66 4.00 17.38 0.72
C ASN A 66 4.70 16.26 1.53
N PRO A 67 6.04 16.26 1.58
CA PRO A 67 6.80 15.18 2.19
C PRO A 67 6.56 15.11 3.71
N ALA A 68 6.38 16.25 4.37
CA ALA A 68 6.12 16.33 5.81
C ALA A 68 4.79 15.67 6.20
N LYS A 69 3.75 15.81 5.36
CA LYS A 69 2.44 15.19 5.60
C LYS A 69 2.48 13.67 5.38
N TYR A 70 2.98 13.26 4.22
CA TYR A 70 2.87 11.87 3.78
C TYR A 70 3.91 10.97 4.43
N ARG A 71 5.18 11.40 4.41
CA ARG A 71 6.34 10.59 4.82
C ARG A 71 6.38 9.23 4.12
N TYR A 72 6.17 9.23 2.81
CA TYR A 72 6.33 8.04 1.96
C TYR A 72 7.77 7.99 1.47
N GLU A 73 8.67 7.62 2.36
CA GLU A 73 10.11 7.54 2.07
C GLU A 73 10.48 6.17 1.47
N TRP A 74 9.70 5.14 1.83
CA TRP A 74 9.89 3.75 1.46
C TRP A 74 8.57 3.11 1.05
N PHE A 75 8.65 2.05 0.24
CA PHE A 75 7.48 1.25 -0.12
C PHE A 75 7.75 -0.25 -0.04
N LYS A 76 6.67 -1.01 0.16
CA LYS A 76 6.61 -2.45 -0.02
C LYS A 76 5.50 -2.80 -0.99
N PHE A 77 5.59 -3.94 -1.66
CA PHE A 77 4.54 -4.37 -2.58
C PHE A 77 4.42 -5.89 -2.67
N SER A 78 3.30 -6.37 -3.20
CA SER A 78 3.11 -7.76 -3.61
C SER A 78 2.15 -7.81 -4.79
N TYR A 79 2.37 -8.73 -5.72
CA TYR A 79 1.39 -9.04 -6.75
C TYR A 79 0.22 -9.84 -6.17
N ALA A 80 -0.90 -9.79 -6.87
CA ALA A 80 -2.06 -10.64 -6.66
C ALA A 80 -2.51 -11.20 -8.02
N ASP A 81 -3.21 -12.33 -8.02
CA ASP A 81 -3.67 -12.95 -9.26
C ASP A 81 -5.02 -12.36 -9.69
N THR A 82 -5.81 -11.87 -8.72
CA THR A 82 -7.11 -11.25 -8.99
C THR A 82 -7.34 -9.94 -8.21
N PRO A 83 -8.22 -9.04 -8.68
CA PRO A 83 -8.64 -7.85 -7.93
C PRO A 83 -9.28 -8.18 -6.57
N ILE A 84 -9.99 -9.32 -6.49
CA ILE A 84 -10.63 -9.79 -5.26
C ILE A 84 -9.59 -10.14 -4.19
N GLU A 85 -8.54 -10.86 -4.56
CA GLU A 85 -7.43 -11.17 -3.65
C GLU A 85 -6.71 -9.91 -3.19
N ALA A 86 -6.44 -8.98 -4.12
CA ALA A 86 -5.84 -7.70 -3.81
C ALA A 86 -6.70 -6.90 -2.83
N TYR A 87 -8.03 -6.88 -3.02
CA TYR A 87 -8.98 -6.25 -2.11
C TYR A 87 -8.97 -6.87 -0.72
N ILE A 88 -9.09 -8.20 -0.62
CA ILE A 88 -9.08 -8.90 0.67
C ILE A 88 -7.78 -8.60 1.43
N LYS A 89 -6.63 -8.62 0.73
CA LYS A 89 -5.34 -8.28 1.34
C LYS A 89 -5.24 -6.82 1.76
N GLU A 90 -5.75 -5.88 0.96
CA GLU A 90 -5.79 -4.46 1.32
C GLU A 90 -6.63 -4.23 2.57
N CYS A 91 -7.82 -4.81 2.63
CA CYS A 91 -8.69 -4.74 3.81
C CYS A 91 -7.98 -5.30 5.05
N LYS A 92 -7.38 -6.49 4.95
CA LYS A 92 -6.61 -7.07 6.06
C LYS A 92 -5.53 -6.11 6.55
N ASN A 93 -4.73 -5.57 5.63
CA ASN A 93 -3.67 -4.62 5.98
C ASN A 93 -4.23 -3.32 6.58
N TYR A 94 -5.33 -2.79 6.05
CA TYR A 94 -5.98 -1.60 6.60
C TYR A 94 -6.35 -1.81 8.07
N HIS A 95 -7.01 -2.92 8.41
CA HIS A 95 -7.42 -3.23 9.79
C HIS A 95 -6.24 -3.58 10.71
N ASP A 96 -5.31 -4.41 10.22
CA ASP A 96 -4.11 -4.83 10.95
C ASP A 96 -3.24 -3.63 11.39
N PHE A 97 -3.11 -2.63 10.51
CA PHE A 97 -2.32 -1.43 10.75
C PHE A 97 -3.14 -0.25 11.29
N GLY A 98 -4.41 -0.47 11.64
CA GLY A 98 -5.25 0.47 12.38
C GLY A 98 -5.80 1.63 11.57
N GLY A 99 -6.10 1.40 10.29
CA GLY A 99 -6.80 2.37 9.44
C GLY A 99 -8.17 2.77 10.01
N ASP A 100 -8.92 1.80 10.53
CA ASP A 100 -10.18 1.98 11.28
C ASP A 100 -10.01 2.83 12.55
N ARG A 101 -8.79 2.86 13.10
CA ARG A 101 -8.40 3.62 14.30
C ARG A 101 -7.65 4.91 13.95
N GLY A 102 -7.67 5.35 12.69
CA GLY A 102 -7.01 6.57 12.24
C GLY A 102 -5.48 6.57 12.35
N LYS A 103 -4.85 5.39 12.38
CA LYS A 103 -3.38 5.25 12.45
C LYS A 103 -2.72 5.35 11.08
N LEU A 104 -3.48 5.10 10.02
CA LEU A 104 -3.05 5.26 8.63
C LEU A 104 -3.56 6.59 8.05
N LEU A 105 -2.93 7.02 6.96
CA LEU A 105 -3.41 8.12 6.12
C LEU A 105 -4.56 7.71 5.20
N ASN A 106 -4.92 6.41 5.17
CA ASN A 106 -6.14 5.92 4.54
C ASN A 106 -7.36 6.50 5.26
N ILE A 107 -7.90 7.60 4.73
CA ILE A 107 -9.10 8.26 5.29
C ILE A 107 -10.39 7.48 5.01
N THR A 108 -10.39 6.65 3.97
CA THR A 108 -11.51 5.79 3.61
C THR A 108 -11.10 4.32 3.71
N HIS A 109 -12.05 3.49 4.13
CA HIS A 109 -11.91 2.04 4.06
C HIS A 109 -11.82 1.61 2.58
N PRO A 110 -11.07 0.55 2.24
CA PRO A 110 -11.03 0.01 0.89
C PRO A 110 -12.43 -0.30 0.30
N ASP A 111 -12.68 0.18 -0.91
CA ASP A 111 -13.90 -0.12 -1.65
C ASP A 111 -13.78 -1.48 -2.35
N SER A 112 -14.86 -2.28 -2.38
CA SER A 112 -14.86 -3.56 -3.09
C SER A 112 -14.70 -3.35 -4.59
N PRO A 113 -13.92 -4.19 -5.30
CA PRO A 113 -13.99 -4.25 -6.75
C PRO A 113 -15.42 -4.60 -7.16
N ASP A 114 -16.03 -3.77 -8.01
CA ASP A 114 -17.38 -3.90 -8.57
C ASP A 114 -18.50 -4.23 -7.56
N ASN A 115 -18.34 -3.84 -6.29
CA ASN A 115 -19.26 -4.18 -5.19
C ASN A 115 -19.56 -5.69 -5.04
N LEU A 116 -18.65 -6.55 -5.50
CA LEU A 116 -18.85 -8.00 -5.54
C LEU A 116 -18.84 -8.66 -4.16
N ILE A 117 -18.03 -8.16 -3.22
CA ILE A 117 -17.86 -8.76 -1.90
C ILE A 117 -17.77 -7.73 -0.80
N LYS A 118 -18.25 -8.09 0.40
CA LYS A 118 -18.07 -7.27 1.60
C LYS A 118 -16.68 -7.52 2.19
N CYS A 119 -16.15 -6.50 2.87
CA CYS A 119 -14.93 -6.64 3.65
C CYS A 119 -15.11 -7.71 4.75
N PRO A 120 -14.28 -8.75 4.80
CA PRO A 120 -14.41 -9.81 5.80
C PRO A 120 -13.81 -9.41 7.16
N PHE A 121 -13.21 -8.22 7.28
CA PHE A 121 -12.51 -7.75 8.49
C PHE A 121 -13.20 -6.59 9.20
N CYS A 122 -14.25 -6.01 8.61
CA CYS A 122 -15.08 -5.03 9.31
C CYS A 122 -15.89 -5.75 10.39
N GLN A 123 -15.79 -5.27 11.63
CA GLN A 123 -16.62 -5.71 12.75
C GLN A 123 -17.80 -4.77 12.93
#